data_AF-A0A8S3WDP4-F1
#
_entry.id   AF-A0A8S3WDP4-F1
#
_cell.length_a   1.000
_cell.length_b   1.000
_cell.length_c   1.000
_cell.angle_alpha   90.00
_cell.angle_beta   90.00
_cell.angle_gamma   90.00
#
_symmetry.space_group_name_H-M   'P 1'
#
loop_
_entity.id
_entity.type
_entity.pdbx_description
1 polymer ?
#
loop_
_entity_poly.entity_id
_entity_poly.type
_entity_poly.pdbx_seq_one_letter_code
_entity_poly.pdbx_strand_id
1 'polypeptide(L)'
;MKCTGCLKPIRDSAGISKCTSTACEKIFCSVCINAPILTAERKIWKCPECSVAQKNSLTPVRGGSENVTRRKKQDSVGSEMTQLTEQLRLLTSELCSVKTKLDDMTQSIS
;
A
#
# COMPACT_ATOMS: atom_id res chain seq x y z
N MET A 1 -23.18 0.18 12.82
CA MET A 1 -22.02 1.11 12.76
C MET A 1 -21.51 1.23 11.33
N LYS A 2 -20.95 2.38 10.93
CA LYS A 2 -20.43 2.63 9.56
C LYS A 2 -18.91 2.71 9.60
N CYS A 3 -18.25 2.21 8.55
CA CYS A 3 -16.81 2.37 8.36
C CYS A 3 -16.48 3.83 8.02
N THR A 4 -15.53 4.46 8.71
CA THR A 4 -15.09 5.83 8.41
C THR A 4 -14.36 5.93 7.07
N GLY A 5 -13.70 4.86 6.63
CA GLY A 5 -12.95 4.85 5.35
C GLY A 5 -13.82 4.68 4.10
N CYS A 6 -14.85 3.84 4.13
CA CYS A 6 -15.70 3.56 2.95
C CYS A 6 -17.17 3.91 3.13
N LEU A 7 -17.56 4.44 4.29
CA LEU A 7 -18.93 4.84 4.67
C LEU A 7 -19.99 3.73 4.59
N LYS A 8 -19.59 2.48 4.28
CA LYS A 8 -20.48 1.32 4.22
C LYS A 8 -20.84 0.84 5.63
N PRO A 9 -22.08 0.33 5.82
CA PRO A 9 -22.47 -0.29 7.08
C PRO A 9 -21.64 -1.55 7.32
N ILE A 10 -21.10 -1.71 8.52
CA ILE A 10 -20.38 -2.91 8.94
C ILE A 10 -21.41 -3.84 9.60
N ARG A 11 -21.64 -5.00 8.97
CA ARG A 11 -22.64 -6.00 9.42
C ARG A 11 -22.06 -7.00 10.42
N ASP A 12 -20.77 -7.31 10.30
CA ASP A 12 -20.11 -8.34 11.11
C ASP A 12 -19.13 -7.75 12.12
N SER A 13 -19.30 -8.14 13.38
CA SER A 13 -18.43 -7.69 14.48
C SER A 13 -16.97 -8.16 14.34
N ALA A 14 -16.74 -9.24 13.60
CA ALA A 14 -15.43 -9.83 13.36
C ALA A 14 -14.56 -9.06 12.35
N GLY A 15 -15.15 -8.12 11.60
CA GLY A 15 -14.47 -7.35 10.55
C GLY A 15 -14.22 -5.89 10.90
N ILE A 16 -14.31 -5.54 12.19
CA ILE A 16 -14.19 -4.17 12.68
C ILE A 16 -12.83 -3.99 13.33
N SER A 17 -12.10 -2.96 12.93
CA SER A 17 -10.98 -2.48 13.75
C SER A 17 -11.09 -0.99 14.02
N LYS A 18 -10.78 -0.61 15.26
CA LYS A 18 -10.77 0.76 15.72
C LYS A 18 -9.37 1.32 15.64
N CYS A 19 -9.26 2.61 15.33
CA CYS A 19 -7.99 3.32 15.45
C CYS A 19 -7.48 3.23 16.90
N THR A 20 -6.20 2.93 17.08
CA THR A 20 -5.57 2.83 18.42
C THR A 20 -5.23 4.19 19.04
N SER A 21 -5.42 5.29 18.32
CA SER A 21 -5.25 6.63 18.88
C SER A 21 -6.44 6.95 19.78
N THR A 22 -6.15 7.25 21.05
CA THR A 22 -7.13 7.69 22.06
C THR A 22 -7.86 8.98 21.68
N ALA A 23 -7.32 9.76 20.75
CA ALA A 23 -7.94 10.98 20.25
C ALA A 23 -8.85 10.76 19.02
N CYS A 24 -8.78 9.60 18.37
CA CYS A 24 -9.48 9.35 17.10
C CYS A 24 -10.73 8.48 17.30
N GLU A 25 -10.56 7.32 17.94
CA GLU A 25 -11.61 6.31 18.21
C GLU A 25 -12.47 5.90 17.00
N LYS A 26 -12.08 6.28 15.78
CA LYS A 26 -12.78 5.97 14.53
C LYS A 26 -12.70 4.49 14.19
N ILE A 27 -13.68 4.04 13.42
CA ILE A 27 -13.94 2.63 13.17
C ILE A 27 -13.83 2.34 11.68
N PHE A 28 -13.08 1.32 11.32
CA PHE A 28 -12.84 0.94 9.94
C PHE A 28 -13.17 -0.54 9.72
N CYS A 29 -13.59 -0.88 8.50
CA CYS A 29 -13.73 -2.28 8.10
C CYS A 29 -12.37 -2.89 7.76
N SER A 30 -12.26 -4.21 7.89
CA SER A 30 -11.06 -4.99 7.56
C SER A 30 -10.51 -4.68 6.16
N VAL A 31 -11.37 -4.44 5.17
CA VAL A 31 -10.96 -4.06 3.81
C VAL A 31 -10.23 -2.72 3.79
N CYS A 32 -10.74 -1.70 4.48
CA CYS A 32 -10.10 -0.38 4.53
C CYS A 32 -8.78 -0.38 5.32
N ILE A 33 -8.62 -1.31 6.25
CA ILE A 33 -7.37 -1.48 7.00
C ILE A 33 -6.33 -2.28 6.22
N ASN A 34 -6.78 -3.26 5.43
CA ASN A 34 -5.89 -4.14 4.69
C ASN A 34 -5.56 -3.63 3.28
N ALA A 35 -6.30 -2.63 2.76
CA ALA A 35 -6.01 -2.03 1.45
C ALA A 35 -4.57 -1.49 1.32
N PRO A 36 -3.95 -0.86 2.36
CA PRO A 36 -2.55 -0.45 2.29
C PRO A 36 -1.53 -1.59 2.44
N ILE A 37 -1.95 -2.75 2.95
CA ILE A 37 -1.06 -3.92 3.22
C ILE A 37 -0.63 -4.62 1.92
N LEU A 38 -1.28 -4.30 0.80
CA LEU A 38 -0.90 -4.81 -0.53
C LEU A 38 0.35 -4.12 -1.11
N THR A 39 0.83 -3.03 -0.49
CA THR A 39 2.13 -2.42 -0.83
C THR A 39 3.20 -2.96 0.12
N ALA A 40 4.07 -3.83 -0.40
CA ALA A 40 4.96 -4.72 0.35
C ALA A 40 6.03 -4.04 1.26
N GLU A 41 6.07 -2.72 1.38
CA GLU A 41 7.16 -2.03 2.09
C GLU A 41 6.81 -1.47 3.48
N ARG A 42 5.54 -1.42 3.89
CA ARG A 42 5.21 -0.90 5.23
C ARG A 42 4.13 -1.74 5.92
N LYS A 43 4.57 -2.62 6.83
CA LYS A 43 3.73 -3.41 7.77
C LYS A 43 2.89 -2.57 8.76
N ILE A 44 2.75 -1.27 8.52
CA ILE A 44 2.19 -0.31 9.46
C ILE A 44 1.04 0.38 8.75
N TRP A 45 -0.18 -0.06 9.05
CA TRP A 45 -1.37 0.69 8.68
C TRP A 45 -1.37 2.03 9.41
N LYS A 46 -1.64 3.12 8.68
CA LYS A 46 -1.83 4.46 9.24
C LYS A 46 -3.31 4.80 9.17
N CYS A 47 -3.84 5.32 10.27
CA CYS A 47 -5.21 5.82 10.27
C CYS A 47 -5.33 7.01 9.30
N PRO A 48 -6.29 7.01 8.35
CA PRO A 48 -6.48 8.13 7.43
C PRO A 48 -6.82 9.45 8.14
N GLU A 49 -7.48 9.36 9.29
CA GLU A 49 -8.03 10.53 10.00
C GLU A 49 -6.99 11.20 10.90
N CYS A 50 -6.16 10.42 11.60
CA CYS A 50 -5.19 10.96 12.57
C CYS A 50 -3.74 10.71 12.18
N SER A 51 -3.47 10.06 11.04
CA SER A 51 -2.13 9.70 10.55
C SER A 51 -1.26 8.89 11.52
N VAL A 52 -1.82 8.45 12.65
CA VAL A 52 -1.11 7.62 13.63
C VAL A 52 -0.89 6.23 13.05
N ALA A 53 0.38 5.84 13.03
CA ALA A 53 0.83 4.50 12.68
C ALA A 53 0.39 3.50 13.75
N GLN A 54 -0.44 2.53 13.38
CA GLN A 54 -0.68 1.36 14.23
C GLN A 54 0.54 0.43 14.17
N LYS A 55 1.27 0.32 15.28
CA LYS A 55 2.18 -0.81 15.47
C LYS A 55 1.33 -2.05 15.70
N ASN A 56 0.98 -2.78 14.64
CA ASN A 56 0.44 -4.13 14.76
C ASN A 56 1.57 -5.06 15.22
N SER A 57 1.82 -5.08 16.53
CA SER A 57 2.68 -6.05 17.19
C SER A 57 1.98 -7.41 17.21
N LEU A 58 2.12 -8.19 16.14
CA LEU A 58 1.80 -9.63 16.14
C LEU A 58 2.94 -10.48 16.72
N THR A 59 3.59 -10.01 17.78
CA THR A 59 4.52 -10.81 18.59
C THR A 59 3.92 -10.98 19.98
N PRO A 60 3.66 -12.20 20.47
CA PRO A 60 3.35 -12.39 21.87
C PRO A 60 4.56 -11.90 22.68
N VAL A 61 4.31 -11.07 23.68
CA VAL A 61 5.33 -10.57 24.59
C VAL A 61 5.94 -11.77 25.33
N ARG A 62 7.06 -12.28 24.83
CA ARG A 62 8.00 -13.05 25.65
C ARG A 62 9.04 -12.05 26.14
N GLY A 63 9.00 -11.79 27.44
CA GLY A 63 10.11 -11.14 28.13
C GLY A 63 11.39 -11.96 27.91
N GLY A 64 12.50 -11.27 27.67
CA GLY A 64 13.79 -11.89 27.46
C GLY A 64 14.74 -10.94 26.75
N SER A 65 15.71 -10.44 27.51
CA SER A 65 16.86 -9.68 27.04
C SER A 65 17.72 -10.48 26.05
N GLU A 66 18.56 -9.74 25.33
CA GLU A 66 19.88 -10.13 24.78
C GLU A 66 20.06 -10.18 23.25
N ASN A 67 21.04 -9.37 22.84
CA ASN A 67 22.01 -9.55 21.75
C ASN A 67 21.62 -9.25 20.30
N VAL A 68 21.96 -8.02 19.92
CA VAL A 68 22.10 -7.51 18.55
C VAL A 68 23.24 -8.25 17.83
N THR A 69 22.90 -8.99 16.78
CA THR A 69 23.82 -9.27 15.66
C THR A 69 23.21 -8.75 14.37
N ARG A 70 23.68 -7.59 13.91
CA ARG A 70 23.35 -7.05 12.58
C ARG A 70 24.00 -7.94 11.51
N ARG A 71 23.23 -8.87 10.94
CA ARG A 71 23.54 -9.45 9.62
C ARG A 71 23.10 -8.46 8.55
N LYS A 72 24.07 -7.94 7.80
CA LYS A 72 23.91 -7.08 6.62
C LYS A 72 23.06 -7.84 5.57
N LYS A 73 21.76 -7.53 5.49
CA LYS A 73 20.91 -8.03 4.40
C LYS A 73 21.17 -7.16 3.17
N GLN A 74 21.61 -7.83 2.12
CA GLN A 74 21.85 -7.27 0.79
C GLN A 74 20.49 -6.84 0.19
N ASP A 75 20.37 -5.57 -0.14
CA ASP A 75 19.20 -4.93 -0.76
C ASP A 75 18.96 -5.47 -2.18
N SER A 76 18.27 -6.61 -2.29
CA SER A 76 17.86 -7.17 -3.59
C SER A 76 16.58 -6.54 -4.15
N VAL A 77 15.77 -5.90 -3.30
CA VAL A 77 14.42 -5.41 -3.64
C VAL A 77 14.45 -4.07 -4.39
N GLY A 78 15.46 -3.24 -4.15
CA GLY A 78 15.60 -1.95 -4.86
C GLY A 78 15.86 -2.09 -6.37
N SER A 79 16.43 -3.24 -6.79
CA SER A 79 16.74 -3.52 -8.20
C SER A 79 15.49 -3.89 -9.01
N GLU A 80 14.52 -4.58 -8.41
CA GLU A 80 13.31 -5.02 -9.12
C GLU A 80 12.36 -3.85 -9.36
N MET A 81 12.22 -2.94 -8.39
CA MET A 81 11.36 -1.76 -8.52
C MET A 81 11.90 -0.77 -9.57
N THR A 82 13.22 -0.61 -9.62
CA THR A 82 13.86 0.21 -10.66
C THR A 82 13.71 -0.41 -12.05
N GLN A 83 13.83 -1.73 -12.17
CA GLN A 83 13.59 -2.45 -13.42
C GLN A 83 12.14 -2.33 -13.90
N LEU A 84 11.14 -2.47 -13.01
CA LEU A 84 9.73 -2.28 -13.34
C LEU A 84 9.42 -0.85 -13.76
N THR A 85 9.99 0.13 -13.07
CA THR A 85 9.82 1.55 -13.41
C THR A 85 10.39 1.85 -14.80
N GLU A 86 11.54 1.27 -15.13
CA GLU A 86 12.15 1.43 -16.45
C GLU A 86 11.33 0.73 -17.55
N GLN A 87 10.80 -0.46 -17.30
CA GLN A 87 9.90 -1.14 -18.24
C GLN A 87 8.63 -0.33 -18.52
N LEU A 88 8.01 0.26 -17.49
CA LEU A 88 6.85 1.13 -17.65
C LEU A 88 7.18 2.37 -18.48
N ARG A 89 8.37 2.96 -18.27
CA ARG A 89 8.84 4.10 -19.05
C ARG A 89 9.01 3.76 -20.53
N LEU A 90 9.61 2.60 -20.83
CA LEU A 90 9.81 2.12 -22.20
C LEU A 90 8.48 1.85 -22.91
N LEU A 91 7.57 1.13 -22.27
CA LEU A 91 6.23 0.85 -22.83
C LEU A 91 5.43 2.12 -23.10
N THR A 92 5.50 3.11 -22.20
CA THR A 92 4.86 4.40 -22.40
C THR A 92 5.42 5.12 -23.63
N SER A 93 6.73 5.08 -23.82
CA SER A 93 7.39 5.67 -24.99
C SER A 93 6.97 5.00 -26.30
N GLU A 94 6.88 3.67 -26.30
CA GLU A 94 6.45 2.91 -27.48
C GLU A 94 4.99 3.18 -27.83
N LEU A 95 4.09 3.21 -26.84
CA LEU A 95 2.69 3.56 -27.04
C LEU A 95 2.52 4.97 -27.62
N CYS A 96 3.28 5.95 -27.14
CA CYS A 96 3.28 7.29 -27.70
C CYS A 96 3.74 7.30 -29.17
N SER A 97 4.79 6.55 -29.50
CA SER A 97 5.30 6.44 -30.88
C SER A 97 4.29 5.77 -31.83
N VAL A 98 3.61 4.71 -31.37
CA VAL A 98 2.57 4.04 -32.14
C VAL A 98 1.38 4.98 -32.34
N LYS A 99 0.98 5.71 -31.29
CA LYS A 99 -0.11 6.69 -31.38
C LYS A 99 0.18 7.75 -32.44
N THR A 100 1.37 8.36 -32.42
CA THR A 100 1.73 9.38 -33.42
C THR A 100 1.70 8.81 -34.83
N LYS A 101 2.20 7.59 -35.04
CA LYS A 101 2.15 6.95 -36.36
C LYS A 101 0.71 6.67 -36.82
N LEU A 102 -0.16 6.27 -35.91
CA LEU A 102 -1.58 6.05 -36.21
C LEU A 102 -2.29 7.38 -36.54
N ASP A 103 -1.97 8.45 -35.81
CA ASP A 103 -2.51 9.78 -36.07
C ASP A 103 -2.06 10.28 -37.47
N ASP A 104 -0.78 10.12 -37.81
CA ASP A 104 -0.23 10.47 -39.13
C ASP A 104 -0.90 9.66 -40.27
N MET A 105 -1.07 8.34 -40.07
CA MET A 105 -1.77 7.50 -41.05
C MET A 105 -3.24 7.91 -41.21
N THR A 106 -3.92 8.21 -40.11
CA THR A 106 -5.33 8.65 -40.14
C THR A 106 -5.47 9.97 -40.89
N GLN A 107 -4.55 10.90 -40.69
CA GLN A 107 -4.50 12.16 -41.43
C GLN A 107 -4.16 11.96 -42.91
N SER A 108 -3.33 10.98 -43.26
CA SER A 108 -2.98 10.71 -44.66
C SER A 108 -4.11 10.09 -45.49
N ILE A 109 -5.12 9.51 -44.84
CA ILE A 109 -6.28 8.87 -45.47
C ILE A 109 -7.50 9.80 -45.50
N SER A 110 -7.50 10.86 -44.69
CA SER A 110 -8.56 11.88 -44.63
C SER A 110 -8.33 12.99 -45.65
#